data_AF-A0A1H5XC71-F1
#
_entry.id   AF-A0A1H5XC71-F1
#
_cell.length_a   1.000
_cell.length_b   1.000
_cell.length_c   1.000
_cell.angle_alpha   90.00
_cell.angle_beta   90.00
_cell.angle_gamma   90.00
#
_symmetry.space_group_name_H-M   'P 1'
#
loop_
_entity.id
_entity.type
_entity.pdbx_description
1 polymer ?
#
loop_
_entity_poly.entity_id
_entity_poly.type
_entity_poly.pdbx_seq_one_letter_code
_entity_poly.pdbx_strand_id
1 'polypeptide(L)'
;MSDIDTLISKNNGSLEDYNAALSINNNEDIEDGYYQVTIDAVFTCFATESSGSTPSSWYYAVWLDDDSIAILTTDDKETVKELDRICDDTWAYLNYEADSFTLEPCTLDISASELIKDSELGIMYKQSLEKLGITDDNFRIRYSTLSTKPVDDLLSNVIIGAVIFLIGLVCTIVILSMIMKERENKLSGFDTPVMADADYSQPMTPLVTKSEARKRMTDSIIRKSYNSMIKKAAFCLVAIIVCIAIPGGMLIYNQHYSAITNGSVNRFDMTNTDGIDNVKNNDAAELVITKSPSMIYSYNDNNYYLVENEHSFIAIMDNEQYTEADTSVKNTGSYKLVGYLEAPSNEIKGKLKDYFAINSDEYDATYGKYMLHVQNDYNGSGFPIEKIETTAIFFGIIAIFLLYFGIDYIVKSGLMLKKLSYLSDASYAQMEKELEALGVRKYPQNLYLTENYIVLLHSFSAYKDNSKKENDSLFINYHDITWMYPSNMTQYGKTVNSGITVYNKTFGAVSILSLPTNDFNQNMINEVYNIISQKNPNILLGYNDENQKRIGA
;
A
#
# COMPACT_ATOMS: atom_id res chain seq x y z
N MET A 1 -15.24 23.12 16.31
CA MET A 1 -14.81 21.80 16.84
C MET A 1 -13.51 21.54 16.15
N SER A 2 -12.41 21.75 16.88
CA SER A 2 -11.06 21.60 16.34
C SER A 2 -10.82 20.12 16.00
N ASP A 3 -9.89 19.83 15.09
CA ASP A 3 -9.52 18.45 14.80
C ASP A 3 -8.96 17.74 16.06
N ILE A 4 -8.42 18.52 17.01
CA ILE A 4 -7.92 18.10 18.32
C ILE A 4 -9.06 17.64 19.26
N ASP A 5 -10.21 18.33 19.31
CA ASP A 5 -11.39 17.92 20.10
C ASP A 5 -11.84 16.49 19.74
N THR A 6 -11.76 16.15 18.46
CA THR A 6 -12.17 14.85 17.91
C THR A 6 -11.14 13.75 18.26
N LEU A 7 -9.86 14.11 18.38
CA LEU A 7 -8.75 13.24 18.78
C LEU A 7 -8.83 12.83 20.26
N ILE A 8 -9.09 13.79 21.16
CA ILE A 8 -9.16 13.59 22.62
C ILE A 8 -10.30 12.64 22.98
N SER A 9 -11.48 12.84 22.37
CA SER A 9 -12.66 12.01 22.61
C SER A 9 -12.50 10.54 22.21
N LYS A 10 -11.58 10.22 21.28
CA LYS A 10 -11.33 8.85 20.80
C LYS A 10 -10.29 8.09 21.64
N ASN A 11 -9.42 8.78 22.37
CA ASN A 11 -8.32 8.18 23.14
C ASN A 11 -8.58 8.05 24.65
N ASN A 12 -9.81 8.31 25.14
CA ASN A 12 -10.17 8.26 26.56
C ASN A 12 -9.30 9.12 27.50
N GLY A 13 -8.46 10.01 26.97
CA GLY A 13 -7.67 10.96 27.75
C GLY A 13 -8.47 12.22 28.01
N SER A 14 -8.51 12.69 29.25
CA SER A 14 -8.73 14.11 29.51
C SER A 14 -7.51 14.87 29.01
N LEU A 15 -7.70 16.04 28.37
CA LEU A 15 -6.59 16.98 28.17
C LEU A 15 -5.92 17.23 29.52
N GLU A 16 -4.61 17.04 29.57
CA GLU A 16 -3.83 17.45 30.73
C GLU A 16 -3.63 18.97 30.64
N ASP A 17 -3.86 19.64 31.76
CA ASP A 17 -3.56 21.06 31.90
C ASP A 17 -2.04 21.27 31.72
N TYR A 18 -1.65 22.20 30.86
CA TYR A 18 -0.25 22.44 30.51
C TYR A 18 0.61 22.72 31.76
N ASN A 19 0.07 23.42 32.76
CA ASN A 19 0.78 23.73 34.00
C ASN A 19 0.86 22.55 34.95
N ALA A 20 -0.17 21.70 34.97
CA ALA A 20 -0.14 20.45 35.70
C ALA A 20 0.99 19.54 35.18
N ALA A 21 1.13 19.42 33.85
CA ALA A 21 2.20 18.64 33.23
C ALA A 21 3.60 19.19 33.53
N LEU A 22 3.76 20.52 33.50
CA LEU A 22 5.03 21.19 33.83
C LEU A 22 5.46 21.01 35.30
N SER A 23 4.50 20.94 36.21
CA SER A 23 4.76 20.75 37.64
C SER A 23 5.36 19.38 37.99
N ILE A 24 5.11 18.38 37.13
CA ILE A 24 5.61 17.01 37.26
C ILE A 24 7.06 16.89 36.75
N ASN A 25 7.42 17.67 35.72
CA ASN A 25 8.71 17.57 35.02
C ASN A 25 9.78 18.56 35.51
N ASN A 26 9.71 18.97 36.79
CA ASN A 26 10.67 19.91 37.40
C ASN A 26 10.90 21.20 36.60
N ASN A 27 9.86 21.68 35.89
CA ASN A 27 9.85 23.01 35.30
C ASN A 27 10.84 23.29 34.15
N GLU A 28 11.59 22.31 33.63
CA GLU A 28 12.65 22.60 32.66
C GLU A 28 12.25 22.33 31.20
N ASP A 29 11.57 21.22 30.88
CA ASP A 29 11.11 20.92 29.51
C ASP A 29 9.73 20.23 29.50
N ILE A 30 8.90 20.51 28.49
CA ILE A 30 7.61 19.84 28.32
C ILE A 30 7.75 18.67 27.35
N GLU A 31 7.14 17.54 27.69
CA GLU A 31 7.12 16.38 26.81
C GLU A 31 6.23 16.64 25.59
N ASP A 32 6.54 15.97 24.48
CA ASP A 32 5.69 16.00 23.30
C ASP A 32 4.31 15.44 23.64
N GLY A 33 3.26 16.24 23.46
CA GLY A 33 1.93 15.88 23.96
C GLY A 33 0.83 16.84 23.56
N TYR A 34 -0.40 16.52 23.99
CA TYR A 34 -1.59 17.36 23.79
C TYR A 34 -1.99 17.99 25.12
N TYR A 35 -2.06 19.31 25.14
CA TYR A 35 -2.30 20.08 26.35
C TYR A 35 -3.38 21.13 26.13
N GLN A 36 -4.04 21.50 27.21
CA GLN A 36 -4.84 22.71 27.25
C GLN A 36 -3.99 23.84 27.83
N VAL A 37 -3.85 24.94 27.09
CA VAL A 37 -3.06 26.10 27.50
C VAL A 37 -3.96 27.33 27.60
N THR A 38 -3.72 28.16 28.61
CA THR A 38 -4.37 29.46 28.74
C THR A 38 -3.37 30.56 28.39
N ILE A 39 -3.79 31.45 27.49
CA ILE A 39 -2.99 32.58 27.01
C ILE A 39 -3.49 33.84 27.71
N ASP A 40 -2.61 34.44 28.52
CA ASP A 40 -2.87 35.65 29.29
C ASP A 40 -2.53 36.93 28.52
N ALA A 41 -1.57 36.86 27.59
CA ALA A 41 -1.22 37.96 26.72
C ALA A 41 -0.51 37.49 25.44
N VAL A 42 -0.45 38.36 24.43
CA VAL A 42 0.32 38.13 23.21
C VAL A 42 1.21 39.35 23.01
N PHE A 43 2.52 39.14 22.88
CA PHE A 43 3.47 40.24 22.73
C PHE A 43 3.66 40.68 21.29
N THR A 44 3.72 39.72 20.36
CA THR A 44 3.93 40.03 18.95
C THR A 44 3.71 38.80 18.07
N CYS A 45 3.31 39.02 16.82
CA CYS A 45 3.53 38.07 15.73
C CYS A 45 4.93 38.34 15.14
N PHE A 46 5.88 37.44 15.39
CA PHE A 46 7.29 37.68 15.04
C PHE A 46 7.72 37.02 13.73
N ALA A 47 6.96 36.05 13.22
CA ALA A 47 7.24 35.41 11.94
C ALA A 47 5.94 34.95 11.26
N THR A 48 5.99 34.89 9.93
CA THR A 48 4.95 34.27 9.11
C THR A 48 5.59 33.43 8.02
N GLU A 49 5.18 32.18 7.91
CA GLU A 49 5.55 31.34 6.77
C GLU A 49 4.58 31.62 5.61
N SER A 50 5.08 31.69 4.37
CA SER A 50 4.26 32.05 3.21
C SER A 50 4.45 31.08 2.05
N SER A 51 3.39 30.42 1.61
CA SER A 51 3.32 29.71 0.32
C SER A 51 2.69 30.60 -0.75
N GLY A 52 3.41 31.68 -1.13
CA GLY A 52 2.95 32.66 -2.12
C GLY A 52 2.58 34.01 -1.51
N SER A 53 1.48 34.63 -1.95
CA SER A 53 1.06 35.99 -1.52
C SER A 53 0.24 36.04 -0.23
N THR A 54 -0.01 34.89 0.40
CA THR A 54 -0.78 34.76 1.64
C THR A 54 0.02 33.94 2.65
N PRO A 55 0.13 34.38 3.91
CA PRO A 55 0.76 33.57 4.94
C PRO A 55 0.03 32.23 5.12
N SER A 56 0.79 31.16 5.28
CA SER A 56 0.33 29.79 5.55
C SER A 56 0.47 29.39 7.02
N SER A 57 1.36 30.04 7.79
CA SER A 57 1.53 29.81 9.23
C SER A 57 1.94 31.13 9.90
N TRP A 58 1.46 31.36 11.12
CA TRP A 58 1.76 32.56 11.93
C TRP A 58 2.39 32.12 13.25
N TYR A 59 3.45 32.83 13.67
CA TYR A 59 4.19 32.53 14.90
C TYR A 59 4.10 33.71 15.86
N TYR A 60 3.59 33.44 17.06
CA TYR A 60 3.34 34.42 18.11
C TYR A 60 4.22 34.15 19.33
N ALA A 61 4.67 35.22 19.97
CA ALA A 61 5.23 35.16 21.32
C ALA A 61 4.09 35.39 22.32
N VAL A 62 3.73 34.34 23.07
CA VAL A 62 2.57 34.34 23.97
C VAL A 62 3.01 34.26 25.41
N TRP A 63 2.30 34.99 26.28
CA TRP A 63 2.44 34.91 27.73
C TRP A 63 1.39 33.93 28.27
N LEU A 64 1.87 32.91 28.96
CA LEU A 64 1.07 31.87 29.59
C LEU A 64 0.76 32.20 31.05
N ASP A 65 -0.24 31.52 31.59
CA ASP A 65 -0.74 31.67 32.97
C ASP A 65 0.22 31.18 34.08
N ASP A 66 1.34 30.54 33.71
CA ASP A 66 2.44 30.17 34.62
C ASP A 66 3.57 31.22 34.67
N ASP A 67 3.28 32.44 34.21
CA ASP A 67 4.22 33.55 34.06
C ASP A 67 5.37 33.30 33.06
N SER A 68 5.23 32.31 32.18
CA SER A 68 6.25 32.00 31.15
C SER A 68 5.85 32.48 29.76
N ILE A 69 6.86 32.62 28.90
CA ILE A 69 6.69 33.07 27.51
C ILE A 69 7.09 31.94 26.56
N ALA A 70 6.19 31.57 25.64
CA ALA A 70 6.40 30.48 24.68
C ALA A 70 6.06 30.91 23.25
N ILE A 71 6.45 30.07 22.28
CA ILE A 71 6.04 30.24 20.88
C ILE A 71 4.71 29.53 20.67
N LEU A 72 3.76 30.21 20.04
CA LEU A 72 2.54 29.61 19.52
C LEU A 72 2.52 29.71 17.99
N THR A 73 2.33 28.59 17.31
CA THR A 73 2.12 28.50 15.86
C THR A 73 0.71 28.08 15.53
N THR A 74 0.12 28.75 14.54
CA THR A 74 -1.21 28.42 14.04
C THR A 74 -1.35 28.80 12.57
N ASP A 75 -2.18 28.07 11.84
CA ASP A 75 -2.68 28.44 10.51
C ASP A 75 -4.19 28.68 10.48
N ASP A 76 -4.85 28.55 11.64
CA ASP A 76 -6.28 28.78 11.78
C ASP A 76 -6.59 30.27 11.81
N LYS A 77 -7.39 30.73 10.85
CA LYS A 77 -7.66 32.15 10.66
C LYS A 77 -8.47 32.78 11.80
N GLU A 78 -9.31 32.02 12.48
CA GLU A 78 -10.07 32.56 13.62
C GLU A 78 -9.16 32.69 14.84
N THR A 79 -8.28 31.71 15.08
CA THR A 79 -7.25 31.78 16.12
C THR A 79 -6.28 32.94 15.86
N VAL A 80 -5.84 33.14 14.61
CA VAL A 80 -5.01 34.29 14.22
C VAL A 80 -5.69 35.61 14.57
N LYS A 81 -6.96 35.80 14.20
CA LYS A 81 -7.70 37.04 14.54
C LYS A 81 -7.80 37.24 16.05
N GLU A 82 -7.99 36.17 16.80
CA GLU A 82 -8.11 36.25 18.25
C GLU A 82 -6.76 36.59 18.90
N LEU A 83 -5.65 36.00 18.43
CA LEU A 83 -4.30 36.34 18.90
C LEU A 83 -3.89 37.76 18.52
N ASP A 84 -4.25 38.23 17.33
CA ASP A 84 -4.04 39.62 16.91
C ASP A 84 -4.82 40.59 17.81
N ARG A 85 -6.09 40.28 18.11
CA ARG A 85 -6.92 41.06 19.04
C ARG A 85 -6.27 41.13 20.43
N ILE A 86 -5.80 40.00 20.96
CA ILE A 86 -5.13 39.94 22.25
C ILE A 86 -3.82 40.74 22.23
N CYS A 87 -3.07 40.69 21.12
CA CYS A 87 -1.86 41.46 20.94
C CYS A 87 -2.13 42.97 21.00
N ASP A 88 -3.16 43.44 20.28
CA ASP A 88 -3.58 44.86 20.30
C ASP A 88 -3.99 45.31 21.71
N ASP A 89 -4.78 44.50 22.42
CA ASP A 89 -5.21 44.77 23.79
C ASP A 89 -4.03 44.79 24.77
N THR A 90 -3.05 43.90 24.58
CA THR A 90 -1.82 43.84 25.39
C THR A 90 -1.04 45.15 25.27
N TRP A 91 -0.84 45.65 24.04
CA TRP A 91 -0.10 46.90 23.82
C TRP A 91 -0.87 48.15 24.24
N ALA A 92 -2.20 48.16 24.07
CA ALA A 92 -3.04 49.26 24.56
C ALA A 92 -2.90 49.44 26.08
N TYR A 93 -2.84 48.33 26.83
CA TYR A 93 -2.60 48.38 28.27
C TYR A 93 -1.17 48.84 28.62
N LEU A 94 -0.14 48.27 27.98
CA LEU A 94 1.27 48.62 28.25
C LEU A 94 1.57 50.09 27.93
N ASN A 95 0.87 50.70 26.96
CA ASN A 95 1.02 52.10 26.59
C ASN A 95 0.13 53.05 27.40
N TYR A 96 -0.55 52.57 28.44
CA TYR A 96 -1.51 53.35 29.26
C TYR A 96 -2.69 53.93 28.47
N GLU A 97 -3.07 53.29 27.37
CA GLU A 97 -4.24 53.66 26.55
C GLU A 97 -5.53 53.02 27.09
N ALA A 98 -5.41 52.03 27.98
CA ALA A 98 -6.51 51.39 28.71
C ALA A 98 -6.26 51.41 30.23
N ASP A 99 -7.29 51.77 31.02
CA ASP A 99 -7.21 51.92 32.48
C ASP A 99 -7.23 50.58 33.25
N SER A 100 -7.54 49.47 32.58
CA SER A 100 -7.58 48.13 33.19
C SER A 100 -7.18 47.04 32.20
N PHE A 101 -6.31 46.13 32.63
CA PHE A 101 -6.02 44.88 31.92
C PHE A 101 -7.18 43.90 32.14
N THR A 102 -8.23 44.01 31.33
CA THR A 102 -9.34 43.04 31.30
C THR A 102 -9.25 42.23 30.02
N LEU A 103 -8.27 41.33 29.97
CA LEU A 103 -8.19 40.33 28.92
C LEU A 103 -9.06 39.14 29.34
N GLU A 104 -10.03 38.73 28.52
CA GLU A 104 -10.62 37.40 28.68
C GLU A 104 -9.53 36.40 28.26
N PRO A 105 -9.07 35.50 29.15
CA PRO A 105 -8.02 34.55 28.82
C PRO A 105 -8.46 33.65 27.66
N CYS A 106 -7.57 33.44 26.70
CA CYS A 106 -7.85 32.55 25.57
C CYS A 106 -7.32 31.16 25.88
N THR A 107 -8.22 30.20 26.08
CA THR A 107 -7.85 28.79 26.27
C THR A 107 -7.84 28.07 24.93
N LEU A 108 -6.71 27.47 24.57
CA LEU A 108 -6.52 26.71 23.34
C LEU A 108 -6.07 25.29 23.65
N ASP A 109 -6.53 24.35 22.83
CA ASP A 109 -6.01 22.99 22.81
C ASP A 109 -4.87 22.92 21.80
N ILE A 110 -3.70 22.49 22.27
CA ILE A 110 -2.43 22.59 21.54
C ILE A 110 -1.66 21.27 21.59
N SER A 111 -0.80 21.06 20.60
CA SER A 111 0.34 20.16 20.72
C SER A 111 1.57 20.94 21.13
N ALA A 112 2.41 20.38 21.99
CA ALA A 112 3.70 20.97 22.34
C ALA A 112 4.84 20.15 21.75
N SER A 113 5.89 20.82 21.27
CA SER A 113 7.15 20.19 20.87
C SER A 113 8.33 21.05 21.32
N GLU A 114 9.49 20.43 21.54
CA GLU A 114 10.72 21.17 21.83
C GLU A 114 11.13 22.07 20.65
N LEU A 115 11.61 23.29 20.92
CA LEU A 115 12.21 24.18 19.93
C LEU A 115 13.72 24.20 20.10
N ILE A 116 14.44 23.89 19.02
CA ILE A 116 15.89 24.07 18.95
C ILE A 116 16.21 25.57 19.00
N LYS A 117 16.86 26.03 20.08
CA LYS A 117 17.16 27.46 20.34
C LYS A 117 17.91 28.15 19.21
N ASP A 118 18.81 27.42 18.55
CA ASP A 118 19.68 27.92 17.48
C ASP A 118 19.08 27.75 16.07
N SER A 119 17.85 27.23 15.95
CA SER A 119 17.13 27.20 14.68
C SER A 119 16.80 28.61 14.19
N GLU A 120 16.55 28.77 12.88
CA GLU A 120 16.14 30.07 12.31
C GLU A 120 14.95 30.67 13.06
N LEU A 121 13.95 29.85 13.37
CA LEU A 121 12.78 30.25 14.15
C LEU A 121 13.14 30.62 15.60
N GLY A 122 14.02 29.84 16.25
CA GLY A 122 14.51 30.12 17.61
C GLY A 122 15.30 31.43 17.70
N ILE A 123 16.13 31.72 16.71
CA ILE A 123 16.87 32.99 16.59
C ILE A 123 15.89 34.15 16.38
N MET A 124 14.91 34.01 15.49
CA MET A 124 13.90 35.05 15.24
C MET A 124 13.05 35.34 16.49
N TYR A 125 12.67 34.29 17.22
CA TYR A 125 11.94 34.39 18.48
C TYR A 125 12.75 35.16 19.53
N LYS A 126 13.99 34.73 19.80
CA LYS A 126 14.88 35.39 20.75
C LYS A 126 15.13 36.86 20.42
N GLN A 127 15.45 37.17 19.17
CA GLN A 127 15.66 38.55 18.73
C GLN A 127 14.41 39.43 18.87
N SER A 128 13.23 38.84 18.74
CA SER A 128 11.97 39.56 18.89
C SER A 128 11.69 39.86 20.36
N LEU A 129 11.92 38.92 21.27
CA LEU A 129 11.83 39.15 22.71
C LEU A 129 12.85 40.21 23.20
N GLU A 130 14.10 40.11 22.77
CA GLU A 130 15.15 41.08 23.14
C GLU A 130 14.80 42.52 22.72
N LYS A 131 14.18 42.70 21.54
CA LYS A 131 13.70 44.01 21.09
C LYS A 131 12.60 44.59 21.97
N LEU A 132 11.81 43.73 22.60
CA LEU A 132 10.77 44.10 23.56
C LEU A 132 11.32 44.27 24.99
N GLY A 133 12.64 44.08 25.19
CA GLY A 133 13.27 44.12 26.51
C GLY A 133 12.96 42.89 27.36
N ILE A 134 12.50 41.80 26.76
CA ILE A 134 12.21 40.53 27.41
C ILE A 134 13.46 39.64 27.27
N THR A 135 14.04 39.24 28.39
CA THR A 135 15.25 38.39 28.47
C THR A 135 15.08 37.33 29.56
N ASP A 136 15.96 36.34 29.59
CA ASP A 136 15.99 35.32 30.64
C ASP A 136 16.27 35.93 32.05
N ASP A 137 16.71 37.19 32.13
CA ASP A 137 16.98 37.89 33.39
C ASP A 137 15.72 38.46 34.05
N ASN A 138 14.64 38.68 33.29
CA ASN A 138 13.42 39.33 33.77
C ASN A 138 12.13 38.53 33.52
N PHE A 139 12.15 37.57 32.59
CA PHE A 139 11.04 36.67 32.32
C PHE A 139 11.52 35.24 32.16
N ARG A 140 10.60 34.29 32.38
CA ARG A 140 10.86 32.88 32.12
C ARG A 140 10.54 32.56 30.66
N ILE A 141 11.57 32.46 29.82
CA ILE A 141 11.42 32.16 28.39
C ILE A 141 11.51 30.66 28.16
N ARG A 142 10.47 30.08 27.54
CA ARG A 142 10.41 28.70 27.11
C ARG A 142 10.75 28.59 25.63
N TYR A 143 11.55 27.58 25.31
CA TYR A 143 11.87 27.19 23.94
C TYR A 143 11.06 25.92 23.59
N SER A 144 9.74 26.04 23.68
CA SER A 144 8.78 25.07 23.19
C SER A 144 7.91 25.72 22.11
N THR A 145 7.58 24.95 21.09
CA THR A 145 6.63 25.34 20.05
C THR A 145 5.29 24.73 20.40
N LEU A 146 4.31 25.58 20.69
CA LEU A 146 2.93 25.21 20.90
C LEU A 146 2.21 25.32 19.56
N SER A 147 1.49 24.31 19.11
CA SER A 147 0.85 24.27 17.80
C SER A 147 -0.63 23.93 17.92
N THR A 148 -1.48 24.68 17.22
CA THR A 148 -2.91 24.34 17.12
C THR A 148 -3.17 23.18 16.15
N LYS A 149 -2.13 22.63 15.51
CA LYS A 149 -2.22 21.43 14.68
C LYS A 149 -2.06 20.18 15.53
N PRO A 150 -2.73 19.07 15.19
CA PRO A 150 -2.39 17.79 15.76
C PRO A 150 -0.96 17.40 15.37
N VAL A 151 -0.27 16.68 16.25
CA VAL A 151 1.05 16.10 15.94
C VAL A 151 0.87 15.16 14.74
N ASP A 152 1.54 15.47 13.64
CA ASP A 152 1.15 15.04 12.28
C ASP A 152 1.33 13.53 12.00
N ASP A 153 1.85 12.74 12.93
CA ASP A 153 2.49 11.48 12.52
C ASP A 153 1.61 10.22 12.63
N LEU A 154 0.57 10.26 13.47
CA LEU A 154 -0.20 9.05 13.79
C LEU A 154 -1.53 8.94 13.04
N LEU A 155 -2.19 10.08 12.78
CA LEU A 155 -3.52 10.10 12.20
C LEU A 155 -3.48 10.07 10.67
N SER A 156 -2.53 10.76 10.02
CA SER A 156 -2.44 10.80 8.57
C SER A 156 -2.16 9.40 8.02
N ASN A 157 -1.24 8.65 8.61
CA ASN A 157 -0.87 7.30 8.17
C ASN A 157 -1.97 6.25 8.46
N VAL A 158 -2.68 6.35 9.58
CA VAL A 158 -3.80 5.45 9.89
C VAL A 158 -5.02 5.77 9.04
N ILE A 159 -5.31 7.05 8.79
CA ILE A 159 -6.41 7.47 7.90
C ILE A 159 -6.07 7.14 6.45
N ILE A 160 -4.86 7.41 5.97
CA ILE A 160 -4.40 7.03 4.63
C ILE A 160 -4.43 5.50 4.49
N GLY A 161 -3.95 4.75 5.48
CA GLY A 161 -4.04 3.28 5.49
C GLY A 161 -5.47 2.76 5.49
N ALA A 162 -6.36 3.34 6.28
CA ALA A 162 -7.77 3.00 6.33
C ALA A 162 -8.52 3.41 5.06
N VAL A 163 -8.18 4.55 4.47
CA VAL A 163 -8.74 5.08 3.21
C VAL A 163 -8.23 4.24 2.03
N ILE A 164 -6.96 3.86 1.98
CA ILE A 164 -6.43 2.93 0.98
C ILE A 164 -7.07 1.55 1.13
N PHE A 165 -7.28 1.08 2.37
CA PHE A 165 -8.01 -0.16 2.63
C PHE A 165 -9.47 -0.07 2.16
N LEU A 166 -10.18 1.03 2.48
CA LEU A 166 -11.54 1.28 2.04
C LEU A 166 -11.63 1.45 0.52
N ILE A 167 -10.70 2.15 -0.11
CA ILE A 167 -10.59 2.28 -1.57
C ILE A 167 -10.29 0.92 -2.18
N GLY A 168 -9.39 0.12 -1.60
CA GLY A 168 -9.10 -1.25 -2.05
C GLY A 168 -10.32 -2.16 -1.94
N LEU A 169 -11.07 -2.07 -0.84
CA LEU A 169 -12.29 -2.84 -0.61
C LEU A 169 -13.43 -2.38 -1.53
N VAL A 170 -13.60 -1.06 -1.71
CA VAL A 170 -14.56 -0.46 -2.64
C VAL A 170 -14.20 -0.79 -4.08
N CYS A 171 -12.93 -0.69 -4.49
CA CYS A 171 -12.46 -1.10 -5.82
C CYS A 171 -12.68 -2.60 -6.03
N THR A 172 -12.46 -3.45 -5.02
CA THR A 172 -12.75 -4.87 -5.11
C THR A 172 -14.25 -5.12 -5.26
N ILE A 173 -15.09 -4.42 -4.49
CA ILE A 173 -16.56 -4.47 -4.59
C ILE A 173 -17.04 -3.91 -5.93
N VAL A 174 -16.45 -2.83 -6.45
CA VAL A 174 -16.78 -2.22 -7.73
C VAL A 174 -16.32 -3.10 -8.88
N ILE A 175 -15.16 -3.74 -8.80
CA ILE A 175 -14.71 -4.75 -9.77
C ILE A 175 -15.63 -5.97 -9.71
N LEU A 176 -15.99 -6.46 -8.52
CA LEU A 176 -16.99 -7.51 -8.35
C LEU A 176 -18.34 -7.09 -8.95
N SER A 177 -18.79 -5.86 -8.69
CA SER A 177 -20.06 -5.31 -9.16
C SER A 177 -20.02 -5.03 -10.66
N MET A 178 -18.90 -4.60 -11.23
CA MET A 178 -18.71 -4.42 -12.66
C MET A 178 -18.63 -5.78 -13.35
N ILE A 179 -17.94 -6.77 -12.80
CA ILE A 179 -17.95 -8.14 -13.32
C ILE A 179 -19.37 -8.73 -13.24
N MET A 180 -20.12 -8.46 -12.15
CA MET A 180 -21.49 -8.92 -11.98
C MET A 180 -22.48 -8.15 -12.88
N LYS A 181 -22.33 -6.82 -13.03
CA LYS A 181 -23.21 -5.92 -13.80
C LYS A 181 -22.90 -5.94 -15.29
N GLU A 182 -21.64 -6.08 -15.69
CA GLU A 182 -21.26 -6.40 -17.06
C GLU A 182 -21.73 -7.82 -17.42
N ARG A 183 -21.91 -8.71 -16.43
CA ARG A 183 -22.58 -10.00 -16.64
C ARG A 183 -24.09 -9.93 -16.64
N GLU A 184 -24.74 -9.09 -15.84
CA GLU A 184 -26.19 -8.81 -15.97
C GLU A 184 -26.49 -8.11 -17.29
N ASN A 185 -25.69 -7.12 -17.69
CA ASN A 185 -25.80 -6.44 -18.98
C ASN A 185 -25.38 -7.33 -20.17
N LYS A 186 -24.59 -8.39 -19.96
CA LYS A 186 -24.31 -9.44 -20.98
C LYS A 186 -25.23 -10.65 -20.89
N LEU A 187 -26.00 -10.79 -19.81
CA LEU A 187 -27.16 -11.69 -19.68
C LEU A 187 -28.42 -11.02 -20.26
N SER A 188 -28.53 -9.69 -20.19
CA SER A 188 -29.51 -8.86 -20.90
C SER A 188 -29.03 -8.47 -22.30
N GLY A 189 -27.73 -8.61 -22.59
CA GLY A 189 -27.17 -8.63 -23.94
C GLY A 189 -27.51 -9.90 -24.74
N PHE A 190 -28.45 -10.72 -24.22
CA PHE A 190 -29.35 -11.52 -25.06
C PHE A 190 -30.14 -10.63 -26.05
N ASP A 191 -30.29 -9.34 -25.74
CA ASP A 191 -30.93 -8.34 -26.58
C ASP A 191 -29.93 -7.24 -26.98
N THR A 192 -29.08 -7.50 -27.97
CA THR A 192 -28.71 -6.43 -28.92
C THR A 192 -28.88 -6.96 -30.35
N PRO A 193 -29.43 -6.14 -31.24
CA PRO A 193 -30.35 -6.60 -32.26
C PRO A 193 -29.60 -6.99 -33.52
N VAL A 194 -29.60 -8.28 -33.85
CA VAL A 194 -29.67 -8.68 -35.25
C VAL A 194 -31.13 -9.02 -35.49
N MET A 195 -31.87 -7.99 -35.90
CA MET A 195 -33.29 -7.97 -36.24
C MET A 195 -34.26 -8.32 -35.10
N ALA A 196 -34.90 -7.26 -34.59
CA ALA A 196 -36.21 -7.37 -33.98
C ALA A 196 -37.18 -7.96 -35.01
N ASP A 197 -37.44 -9.25 -34.90
CA ASP A 197 -38.71 -9.93 -35.22
C ASP A 197 -38.50 -11.45 -35.21
N ALA A 198 -38.46 -12.04 -34.01
CA ALA A 198 -38.93 -13.39 -33.73
C ALA A 198 -38.84 -13.67 -32.22
N ASP A 199 -40.01 -13.75 -31.62
CA ASP A 199 -40.33 -14.16 -30.25
C ASP A 199 -39.72 -15.51 -29.85
N TYR A 200 -38.46 -15.58 -29.37
CA TYR A 200 -37.92 -16.77 -28.68
C TYR A 200 -36.68 -16.45 -27.80
N SER A 201 -36.87 -16.06 -26.54
CA SER A 201 -35.82 -15.99 -25.51
C SER A 201 -36.29 -16.54 -24.16
N GLN A 202 -36.71 -17.81 -24.12
CA GLN A 202 -36.89 -18.51 -22.84
C GLN A 202 -35.52 -19.05 -22.37
N PRO A 203 -34.91 -18.51 -21.31
CA PRO A 203 -33.67 -19.06 -20.77
C PRO A 203 -33.92 -20.49 -20.29
N MET A 204 -33.09 -21.45 -20.72
CA MET A 204 -33.20 -22.83 -20.23
C MET A 204 -33.21 -22.86 -18.70
N THR A 205 -34.24 -23.47 -18.14
CA THR A 205 -34.33 -23.73 -16.70
C THR A 205 -33.40 -24.89 -16.35
N PRO A 206 -32.54 -24.75 -15.34
CA PRO A 206 -31.69 -25.85 -14.89
C PRO A 206 -32.57 -27.03 -14.43
N LEU A 207 -32.20 -28.24 -14.82
CA LEU A 207 -32.94 -29.46 -14.49
C LEU A 207 -32.68 -29.91 -13.04
N VAL A 208 -31.53 -29.55 -12.49
CA VAL A 208 -31.14 -29.82 -11.10
C VAL A 208 -30.52 -28.58 -10.47
N THR A 209 -30.49 -28.51 -9.15
CA THR A 209 -29.79 -27.43 -8.45
C THR A 209 -28.27 -27.56 -8.61
N LYS A 210 -27.51 -26.46 -8.41
CA LYS A 210 -26.03 -26.52 -8.39
C LYS A 210 -25.48 -27.46 -7.31
N SER A 211 -26.20 -27.59 -6.19
CA SER A 211 -25.82 -28.49 -5.10
C SER A 211 -25.95 -29.96 -5.52
N GLU A 212 -27.04 -30.32 -6.18
CA GLU A 212 -27.24 -31.65 -6.75
C GLU A 212 -26.26 -31.95 -7.88
N ALA A 213 -26.02 -30.98 -8.77
CA ALA A 213 -25.00 -31.09 -9.82
C ALA A 213 -23.61 -31.36 -9.23
N ARG A 214 -23.28 -30.77 -8.07
CA ARG A 214 -22.02 -31.04 -7.36
C ARG A 214 -22.00 -32.44 -6.73
N LYS A 215 -23.10 -32.88 -6.14
CA LYS A 215 -23.22 -34.20 -5.48
C LYS A 215 -23.09 -35.36 -6.47
N ARG A 216 -23.59 -35.19 -7.71
CA ARG A 216 -23.51 -36.20 -8.76
C ARG A 216 -22.18 -36.30 -9.48
N MET A 217 -21.21 -35.39 -9.22
CA MET A 217 -19.85 -35.51 -9.78
C MET A 217 -19.08 -36.67 -9.13
N THR A 218 -19.39 -37.89 -9.56
CA THR A 218 -18.75 -39.12 -9.10
C THR A 218 -17.52 -39.49 -9.93
N ASP A 219 -17.51 -39.19 -11.23
CA ASP A 219 -16.41 -39.48 -12.14
C ASP A 219 -15.11 -38.77 -11.75
N SER A 220 -14.03 -39.54 -11.89
CA SER A 220 -12.71 -39.08 -11.50
C SER A 220 -12.19 -37.94 -12.38
N ILE A 221 -12.59 -37.84 -13.65
CA ILE A 221 -12.06 -36.85 -14.60
C ILE A 221 -12.71 -35.48 -14.36
N ILE A 222 -14.04 -35.40 -14.39
CA ILE A 222 -14.83 -34.19 -14.12
C ILE A 222 -14.52 -33.67 -12.71
N ARG A 223 -14.53 -34.56 -11.70
CA ARG A 223 -14.23 -34.20 -10.30
C ARG A 223 -12.80 -33.71 -10.12
N LYS A 224 -11.80 -34.32 -10.78
CA LYS A 224 -10.41 -33.82 -10.73
C LYS A 224 -10.29 -32.43 -11.34
N SER A 225 -10.95 -32.17 -12.47
CA SER A 225 -10.94 -30.84 -13.11
C SER A 225 -11.57 -29.78 -12.19
N TYR A 226 -12.75 -30.07 -11.63
CA TYR A 226 -13.43 -29.18 -10.69
C TYR A 226 -12.63 -28.92 -9.41
N ASN A 227 -12.08 -29.98 -8.80
CA ASN A 227 -11.25 -29.85 -7.60
C ASN A 227 -9.96 -29.08 -7.86
N SER A 228 -9.37 -29.21 -9.05
CA SER A 228 -8.20 -28.42 -9.45
C SER A 228 -8.52 -26.93 -9.47
N MET A 229 -9.67 -26.53 -10.04
CA MET A 229 -10.13 -25.14 -10.02
C MET A 229 -10.38 -24.64 -8.58
N ILE A 230 -11.04 -25.43 -7.74
CA ILE A 230 -11.28 -25.05 -6.33
C ILE A 230 -9.96 -24.92 -5.56
N LYS A 231 -9.02 -25.84 -5.72
CA LYS A 231 -7.73 -25.77 -5.03
C LYS A 231 -6.96 -24.51 -5.41
N LYS A 232 -6.98 -24.13 -6.69
CA LYS A 232 -6.38 -22.89 -7.17
C LYS A 232 -7.09 -21.65 -6.62
N ALA A 233 -8.42 -21.66 -6.58
CA ALA A 233 -9.20 -20.61 -5.93
C ALA A 233 -8.89 -20.50 -4.42
N ALA A 234 -8.77 -21.62 -3.72
CA ALA A 234 -8.45 -21.68 -2.30
C ALA A 234 -7.03 -21.19 -2.00
N PHE A 235 -6.05 -21.47 -2.88
CA PHE A 235 -4.71 -20.89 -2.78
C PHE A 235 -4.75 -19.36 -2.85
N CYS A 236 -5.70 -18.78 -3.61
CA CYS A 236 -5.87 -17.34 -3.69
C CYS A 236 -6.53 -16.73 -2.43
N LEU A 237 -7.23 -17.52 -1.59
CA LEU A 237 -7.71 -17.05 -0.28
C LEU A 237 -6.54 -16.78 0.69
N VAL A 238 -5.40 -17.44 0.51
CA VAL A 238 -4.16 -17.13 1.26
C VAL A 238 -3.70 -15.71 0.97
N ALA A 239 -3.93 -15.20 -0.25
CA ALA A 239 -3.60 -13.81 -0.60
C ALA A 239 -4.43 -12.80 0.20
N ILE A 240 -5.68 -13.12 0.54
CA ILE A 240 -6.52 -12.27 1.40
C ILE A 240 -5.94 -12.21 2.82
N ILE A 241 -5.48 -13.36 3.34
CA ILE A 241 -4.84 -13.41 4.66
C ILE A 241 -3.56 -12.58 4.67
N VAL A 242 -2.75 -12.65 3.60
CA VAL A 242 -1.54 -11.82 3.43
C VAL A 242 -1.90 -10.33 3.32
N CYS A 243 -2.95 -9.97 2.57
CA CYS A 243 -3.47 -8.60 2.49
C CYS A 243 -3.92 -8.02 3.83
N ILE A 244 -4.37 -8.86 4.78
CA ILE A 244 -4.83 -8.42 6.10
C ILE A 244 -3.66 -8.41 7.09
N ALA A 245 -2.78 -9.41 7.00
CA ALA A 245 -1.64 -9.56 7.89
C ALA A 245 -0.58 -8.47 7.70
N ILE A 246 -0.38 -7.97 6.48
CA ILE A 246 0.64 -6.93 6.21
C ILE A 246 0.24 -5.57 6.82
N PRO A 247 -0.95 -5.01 6.54
CA PRO A 247 -1.40 -3.78 7.20
C PRO A 247 -1.57 -3.96 8.72
N GLY A 248 -2.04 -5.12 9.17
CA GLY A 248 -2.14 -5.42 10.61
C GLY A 248 -0.77 -5.48 11.30
N GLY A 249 0.23 -6.08 10.64
CA GLY A 249 1.62 -6.10 11.08
C GLY A 249 2.25 -4.71 11.08
N MET A 250 1.92 -3.88 10.07
CA MET A 250 2.35 -2.49 10.01
C MET A 250 1.72 -1.63 11.11
N LEU A 251 0.45 -1.82 11.42
CA LEU A 251 -0.21 -1.13 12.54
C LEU A 251 0.40 -1.51 13.88
N ILE A 252 0.65 -2.80 14.13
CA ILE A 252 1.31 -3.27 15.36
C ILE A 252 2.74 -2.75 15.43
N TYR A 253 3.47 -2.77 14.31
CA TYR A 253 4.83 -2.23 14.24
C TYR A 253 4.85 -0.72 14.48
N ASN A 254 3.93 0.03 13.88
CA ASN A 254 3.84 1.47 14.05
C ASN A 254 3.45 1.84 15.49
N GLN A 255 2.52 1.09 16.11
CA GLN A 255 2.22 1.23 17.55
C GLN A 255 3.46 0.96 18.42
N HIS A 256 4.28 -0.01 18.04
CA HIS A 256 5.53 -0.30 18.74
C HIS A 256 6.59 0.79 18.50
N TYR A 257 6.62 1.40 17.31
CA TYR A 257 7.47 2.54 16.95
C TYR A 257 7.07 3.80 17.72
N SER A 258 5.77 4.13 17.77
CA SER A 258 5.23 5.26 18.55
C SER A 258 5.45 5.12 20.05
N ALA A 259 5.47 3.89 20.57
CA ALA A 259 5.79 3.62 21.98
C ALA A 259 7.28 3.81 22.30
N ILE A 260 8.16 3.73 21.29
CA ILE A 260 9.61 3.97 21.45
C ILE A 260 9.93 5.46 21.26
N THR A 261 9.24 6.18 20.38
CA THR A 261 9.36 7.67 20.28
C THR A 261 8.87 8.39 21.53
N ASN A 262 7.85 7.86 22.22
CA ASN A 262 7.30 8.44 23.45
C ASN A 262 8.03 8.00 24.74
N GLY A 263 9.14 7.26 24.61
CA GLY A 263 10.02 6.92 25.72
C GLY A 263 11.44 7.39 25.41
N SER A 264 12.28 7.57 26.44
CA SER A 264 13.69 7.86 26.24
C SER A 264 14.33 6.73 25.42
N VAL A 265 14.60 6.98 24.13
CA VAL A 265 15.31 6.03 23.27
C VAL A 265 16.69 5.83 23.87
N ASN A 266 16.98 4.62 24.34
CA ASN A 266 18.32 4.25 24.81
C ASN A 266 19.25 4.17 23.60
N ARG A 267 19.87 5.29 23.25
CA ARG A 267 20.88 5.39 22.20
C ARG A 267 22.24 5.01 22.77
N PHE A 268 22.97 4.16 22.05
CA PHE A 268 24.34 3.84 22.39
C PHE A 268 25.26 4.99 22.01
N ASP A 269 25.97 5.55 22.98
CA ASP A 269 27.02 6.52 22.74
C ASP A 269 28.25 5.81 22.11
N MET A 270 28.56 6.14 20.86
CA MET A 270 29.67 5.52 20.13
C MET A 270 31.05 5.80 20.73
N THR A 271 31.17 6.80 21.60
CA THR A 271 32.42 7.08 22.33
C THR A 271 32.65 6.10 23.48
N ASN A 272 31.62 5.35 23.91
CA ASN A 272 31.72 4.37 24.97
C ASN A 272 32.30 3.04 24.46
N THR A 273 33.62 2.90 24.54
CA THR A 273 34.33 1.70 24.07
C THR A 273 34.01 0.42 24.86
N ASP A 274 33.59 0.53 26.12
CA ASP A 274 33.34 -0.63 26.99
C ASP A 274 32.02 -1.35 26.64
N GLY A 275 31.09 -0.66 25.97
CA GLY A 275 29.79 -1.20 25.57
C GLY A 275 29.70 -1.74 24.15
N ILE A 276 30.74 -1.56 23.32
CA ILE A 276 30.70 -1.82 21.86
C ILE A 276 30.47 -3.30 21.49
N ASP A 277 30.82 -4.23 22.38
CA ASP A 277 30.60 -5.67 22.17
C ASP A 277 29.17 -6.11 22.52
N ASN A 278 28.41 -5.30 23.24
CA ASN A 278 27.02 -5.57 23.60
C ASN A 278 26.00 -5.04 22.59
N VAL A 279 26.46 -4.23 21.61
CA VAL A 279 25.62 -3.65 20.57
C VAL A 279 25.71 -4.42 19.24
N LYS A 280 24.63 -4.36 18.47
CA LYS A 280 24.44 -5.05 17.20
C LYS A 280 24.23 -4.06 16.07
N ASN A 281 24.31 -4.58 14.85
CA ASN A 281 23.93 -3.84 13.66
C ASN A 281 22.47 -3.37 13.77
N ASN A 282 22.21 -2.13 13.36
CA ASN A 282 20.95 -1.39 13.46
C ASN A 282 20.52 -1.01 14.89
N ASP A 283 21.38 -1.10 15.89
CA ASP A 283 21.07 -0.49 17.19
C ASP A 283 21.12 1.04 17.06
N ALA A 284 20.22 1.74 17.76
CA ALA A 284 20.22 3.20 17.79
C ALA A 284 21.49 3.72 18.49
N ALA A 285 22.14 4.69 17.88
CA ALA A 285 23.39 5.25 18.37
C ALA A 285 23.45 6.76 18.21
N GLU A 286 24.30 7.37 19.02
CA GLU A 286 24.65 8.78 18.92
C GLU A 286 26.17 8.99 18.99
N LEU A 287 26.63 10.07 18.38
CA LEU A 287 28.02 10.49 18.39
C LEU A 287 28.10 12.01 18.43
N VAL A 288 28.74 12.56 19.47
CA VAL A 288 29.08 13.97 19.53
C VAL A 288 30.41 14.21 18.80
N ILE A 289 30.38 15.07 17.79
CA ILE A 289 31.55 15.45 16.99
C ILE A 289 32.02 16.85 17.41
N THR A 290 33.33 17.08 17.36
CA THR A 290 33.96 18.36 17.74
C THR A 290 34.72 19.02 16.59
N LYS A 291 34.74 18.38 15.41
CA LYS A 291 35.36 18.92 14.19
C LYS A 291 34.45 18.70 12.98
N SER A 292 34.57 19.61 12.01
CA SER A 292 33.85 19.53 10.74
C SER A 292 34.05 18.17 10.07
N PRO A 293 32.97 17.48 9.67
CA PRO A 293 33.08 16.23 8.93
C PRO A 293 33.89 16.39 7.65
N SER A 294 34.72 15.40 7.33
CA SER A 294 35.54 15.39 6.12
C SER A 294 35.10 14.27 5.19
N MET A 295 34.61 14.61 4.00
CA MET A 295 34.18 13.62 3.02
C MET A 295 35.37 12.77 2.56
N ILE A 296 35.23 11.45 2.67
CA ILE A 296 36.25 10.47 2.28
C ILE A 296 36.02 10.05 0.83
N TYR A 297 34.85 9.46 0.56
CA TYR A 297 34.41 9.05 -0.77
C TYR A 297 32.90 8.83 -0.84
N SER A 298 32.38 8.69 -2.06
CA SER A 298 30.97 8.37 -2.34
C SER A 298 30.88 7.00 -3.04
N TYR A 299 29.94 6.16 -2.63
CA TYR A 299 29.72 4.84 -3.24
C TYR A 299 28.27 4.39 -3.06
N ASN A 300 27.64 3.93 -4.15
CA ASN A 300 26.24 3.48 -4.20
C ASN A 300 25.29 4.46 -3.51
N ASP A 301 25.35 5.73 -3.90
CA ASP A 301 24.52 6.84 -3.40
C ASP A 301 24.75 7.23 -1.92
N ASN A 302 25.65 6.54 -1.21
CA ASN A 302 26.07 6.89 0.14
C ASN A 302 27.36 7.71 0.13
N ASN A 303 27.40 8.78 0.92
CA ASN A 303 28.60 9.56 1.16
C ASN A 303 29.19 9.20 2.53
N TYR A 304 30.46 8.80 2.52
CA TYR A 304 31.19 8.39 3.72
C TYR A 304 32.05 9.55 4.20
N TYR A 305 31.89 9.92 5.46
CA TYR A 305 32.59 11.02 6.10
C TYR A 305 33.44 10.50 7.26
N LEU A 306 34.64 11.05 7.37
CA LEU A 306 35.44 10.98 8.58
C LEU A 306 34.88 12.02 9.54
N VAL A 307 34.45 11.56 10.70
CA VAL A 307 33.95 12.41 11.78
C VAL A 307 34.83 12.21 13.00
N GLU A 308 35.13 13.30 13.71
CA GLU A 308 36.11 13.26 14.79
C GLU A 308 35.51 13.81 16.09
N ASN A 309 35.79 13.07 17.15
CA ASN A 309 35.84 13.55 18.51
C ASN A 309 37.31 13.44 19.00
N GLU A 310 37.55 13.13 20.28
CA GLU A 310 38.85 12.67 20.78
C GLU A 310 39.41 11.45 20.00
N HIS A 311 38.53 10.73 19.29
CA HIS A 311 38.81 9.63 18.37
C HIS A 311 38.11 9.83 17.01
N SER A 312 38.59 9.15 15.96
CA SER A 312 38.02 9.21 14.62
C SER A 312 37.02 8.09 14.38
N PHE A 313 35.87 8.40 13.78
CA PHE A 313 34.82 7.47 13.40
C PHE A 313 34.39 7.70 11.95
N ILE A 314 33.61 6.78 11.40
CA ILE A 314 33.03 6.89 10.06
C ILE A 314 31.52 7.08 10.17
N ALA A 315 31.00 8.12 9.52
CA ALA A 315 29.58 8.38 9.39
C ALA A 315 29.13 8.35 7.92
N ILE A 316 27.93 7.84 7.68
CA ILE A 316 27.23 7.95 6.40
C ILE A 316 26.22 9.09 6.57
N MET A 317 26.33 10.12 5.73
CA MET A 317 25.45 11.28 5.77
C MET A 317 25.01 11.67 4.36
N ASP A 318 23.81 12.22 4.24
CA ASP A 318 23.43 12.97 3.04
C ASP A 318 24.00 14.41 3.08
N ASN A 319 23.71 15.18 2.03
CA ASN A 319 24.20 16.56 1.91
C ASN A 319 23.58 17.51 2.93
N GLU A 320 22.34 17.28 3.34
CA GLU A 320 21.61 18.11 4.29
C GLU A 320 22.17 17.91 5.69
N GLN A 321 22.28 16.65 6.11
CA GLN A 321 22.90 16.21 7.36
C GLN A 321 24.35 16.69 7.48
N TYR A 322 25.13 16.60 6.39
CA TYR A 322 26.49 17.14 6.36
C TYR A 322 26.51 18.66 6.58
N THR A 323 25.64 19.40 5.87
CA THR A 323 25.59 20.86 5.93
C THR A 323 25.21 21.34 7.32
N GLU A 324 24.23 20.67 7.94
CA GLU A 324 23.79 20.91 9.31
C GLU A 324 24.93 20.65 10.32
N ALA A 325 25.59 19.51 10.21
CA ALA A 325 26.70 19.13 11.09
C ALA A 325 27.91 20.07 10.96
N ASP A 326 28.32 20.42 9.74
CA ASP A 326 29.44 21.32 9.49
C ASP A 326 29.16 22.75 9.99
N THR A 327 27.94 23.25 9.73
CA THR A 327 27.52 24.58 10.19
C THR A 327 27.46 24.63 11.71
N SER A 328 26.89 23.62 12.35
CA SER A 328 26.78 23.55 13.80
C SER A 328 28.14 23.49 14.46
N VAL A 329 29.04 22.60 14.04
CA VAL A 329 30.39 22.52 14.63
C VAL A 329 31.17 23.83 14.49
N LYS A 330 31.04 24.55 13.36
CA LYS A 330 31.69 25.84 13.16
C LYS A 330 31.14 26.95 14.07
N ASN A 331 29.85 26.89 14.40
CA ASN A 331 29.16 27.91 15.17
C ASN A 331 29.23 27.65 16.69
N THR A 332 29.00 26.41 17.12
CA THR A 332 28.86 26.04 18.53
C THR A 332 30.06 25.23 19.07
N GLY A 333 30.94 24.75 18.18
CA GLY A 333 32.12 23.95 18.53
C GLY A 333 31.85 22.45 18.65
N SER A 334 30.60 22.00 18.60
CA SER A 334 30.24 20.58 18.59
C SER A 334 28.86 20.34 17.98
N TYR A 335 28.61 19.10 17.55
CA TYR A 335 27.30 18.68 17.04
C TYR A 335 27.02 17.22 17.40
N LYS A 336 25.77 16.86 17.70
CA LYS A 336 25.38 15.48 17.99
C LYS A 336 24.78 14.84 16.74
N LEU A 337 25.43 13.81 16.23
CA LEU A 337 24.89 12.95 15.19
C LEU A 337 24.06 11.84 15.83
N VAL A 338 22.89 11.57 15.26
CA VAL A 338 21.97 10.51 15.70
C VAL A 338 21.67 9.59 14.52
N GLY A 339 21.58 8.29 14.79
CA GLY A 339 21.32 7.32 13.73
C GLY A 339 21.41 5.88 14.20
N TYR A 340 21.87 4.99 13.33
CA TYR A 340 22.04 3.57 13.63
C TYR A 340 23.42 3.03 13.31
N LEU A 341 23.81 1.99 14.04
CA LEU A 341 25.07 1.30 13.83
C LEU A 341 25.02 0.46 12.55
N GLU A 342 25.93 0.71 11.62
CA GLU A 342 26.09 -0.08 10.40
C GLU A 342 27.47 -0.74 10.34
N ALA A 343 27.51 -2.07 10.32
CA ALA A 343 28.75 -2.82 10.17
C ALA A 343 29.27 -2.65 8.72
N PRO A 344 30.48 -2.11 8.51
CA PRO A 344 31.00 -1.92 7.16
C PRO A 344 31.23 -3.27 6.47
N SER A 345 30.72 -3.39 5.25
CA SER A 345 30.95 -4.57 4.41
C SER A 345 32.44 -4.73 4.09
N ASN A 346 32.87 -5.94 3.72
CA ASN A 346 34.27 -6.19 3.34
C ASN A 346 34.75 -5.28 2.19
N GLU A 347 33.84 -4.91 1.28
CA GLU A 347 34.15 -4.00 0.18
C GLU A 347 34.37 -2.56 0.68
N ILE A 348 33.49 -2.06 1.56
CA ILE A 348 33.60 -0.74 2.18
C ILE A 348 34.85 -0.65 3.05
N LYS A 349 35.12 -1.69 3.87
CA LYS A 349 36.38 -1.80 4.63
C LYS A 349 37.59 -1.77 3.70
N GLY A 350 37.55 -2.46 2.56
CA GLY A 350 38.63 -2.43 1.56
C GLY A 350 38.91 -1.02 1.03
N LYS A 351 37.86 -0.29 0.62
CA LYS A 351 37.99 1.08 0.11
C LYS A 351 38.48 2.07 1.16
N LEU A 352 37.97 1.98 2.39
CA LEU A 352 38.43 2.81 3.50
C LEU A 352 39.90 2.53 3.82
N LYS A 353 40.33 1.26 3.80
CA LYS A 353 41.73 0.88 4.00
C LYS A 353 42.65 1.46 2.94
N ASP A 354 42.25 1.39 1.67
CA ASP A 354 43.02 1.96 0.56
C ASP A 354 43.14 3.48 0.68
N TYR A 355 42.06 4.15 1.10
CA TYR A 355 42.06 5.60 1.30
C TYR A 355 42.99 6.05 2.43
N PHE A 356 42.95 5.36 3.57
CA PHE A 356 43.73 5.73 4.76
C PHE A 356 45.12 5.07 4.83
N ALA A 357 45.45 4.16 3.90
CA ALA A 357 46.69 3.39 3.87
C ALA A 357 47.00 2.63 5.18
N ILE A 358 45.96 2.04 5.80
CA ILE A 358 46.05 1.27 7.06
C ILE A 358 46.06 -0.24 6.83
N ASN A 359 46.69 -1.00 7.73
CA ASN A 359 46.72 -2.46 7.67
C ASN A 359 45.34 -3.08 7.93
N SER A 360 45.11 -4.29 7.38
CA SER A 360 43.79 -4.94 7.40
C SER A 360 43.22 -5.21 8.80
N ASP A 361 44.10 -5.35 9.78
CA ASP A 361 43.81 -5.81 11.13
C ASP A 361 43.64 -4.64 12.11
N GLU A 362 43.89 -3.41 11.65
CA GLU A 362 43.90 -2.19 12.47
C GLU A 362 42.65 -1.32 12.28
N TYR A 363 41.81 -1.60 11.28
CA TYR A 363 40.62 -0.78 10.97
C TYR A 363 39.68 -0.67 12.18
N ASP A 364 39.25 -1.80 12.74
CA ASP A 364 38.28 -1.80 13.84
C ASP A 364 38.85 -1.13 15.09
N ALA A 365 40.17 -1.17 15.27
CA ALA A 365 40.89 -0.49 16.35
C ALA A 365 41.04 1.03 16.12
N THR A 366 41.05 1.47 14.86
CA THR A 366 41.29 2.88 14.49
C THR A 366 39.98 3.67 14.34
N TYR A 367 38.95 3.05 13.77
CA TYR A 367 37.69 3.70 13.38
C TYR A 367 36.45 3.09 14.03
N GLY A 368 36.64 2.08 14.88
CA GLY A 368 35.55 1.33 15.51
C GLY A 368 35.00 0.20 14.64
N LYS A 369 34.25 -0.69 15.30
CA LYS A 369 33.62 -1.88 14.71
C LYS A 369 32.43 -1.55 13.79
N TYR A 370 31.75 -0.43 14.06
CA TYR A 370 30.55 0.03 13.37
C TYR A 370 30.74 1.45 12.85
N MET A 371 30.08 1.78 11.75
CA MET A 371 29.89 3.14 11.26
C MET A 371 28.55 3.68 11.78
N LEU A 372 28.38 4.99 11.82
CA LEU A 372 27.10 5.62 12.09
C LEU A 372 26.38 5.94 10.78
N HIS A 373 25.22 5.36 10.52
CA HIS A 373 24.34 5.84 9.45
C HIS A 373 23.43 6.91 10.04
N VAL A 374 23.65 8.17 9.67
CA VAL A 374 22.95 9.31 10.27
C VAL A 374 21.51 9.33 9.77
N GLN A 375 20.60 9.33 10.73
CA GLN A 375 19.17 9.39 10.51
C GLN A 375 18.54 9.91 11.80
N ASN A 376 18.22 11.20 11.82
CA ASN A 376 17.81 11.93 13.03
C ASN A 376 16.51 11.37 13.65
N ASP A 377 15.64 10.78 12.84
CA ASP A 377 14.38 10.12 13.22
C ASP A 377 14.54 8.63 13.61
N TYR A 378 15.78 8.10 13.66
CA TYR A 378 16.02 6.68 13.95
C TYR A 378 15.96 6.36 15.44
N ASN A 379 15.01 5.49 15.81
CA ASN A 379 14.72 5.14 17.20
C ASN A 379 14.91 3.64 17.55
N GLY A 380 15.72 2.89 16.78
CA GLY A 380 16.18 1.55 17.21
C GLY A 380 15.33 0.35 16.80
N SER A 381 14.38 0.51 15.87
CA SER A 381 13.44 -0.55 15.46
C SER A 381 13.97 -1.48 14.34
N GLY A 382 15.26 -1.45 14.02
CA GLY A 382 15.94 -2.44 13.19
C GLY A 382 15.66 -2.41 11.68
N PHE A 383 14.66 -1.64 11.22
CA PHE A 383 14.31 -1.51 9.79
C PHE A 383 13.92 -0.06 9.42
N PRO A 384 14.55 0.54 8.39
CA PRO A 384 14.16 1.84 7.85
C PRO A 384 12.73 1.83 7.28
N ILE A 385 11.97 2.91 7.51
CA ILE A 385 10.58 3.10 7.04
C ILE A 385 10.47 2.89 5.52
N GLU A 386 11.40 3.41 4.73
CA GLU A 386 11.39 3.29 3.27
C GLU A 386 11.38 1.83 2.76
N LYS A 387 12.10 0.95 3.47
CA LYS A 387 12.15 -0.49 3.13
C LYS A 387 10.84 -1.18 3.49
N ILE A 388 10.11 -0.68 4.47
CA ILE A 388 8.81 -1.20 4.90
C ILE A 388 7.74 -0.81 3.88
N GLU A 389 7.69 0.44 3.45
CA GLU A 389 6.74 0.92 2.44
C GLU A 389 6.89 0.20 1.09
N THR A 390 8.13 0.08 0.62
CA THR A 390 8.45 -0.62 -0.64
C THR A 390 8.00 -2.08 -0.59
N THR A 391 8.23 -2.74 0.56
CA THR A 391 7.81 -4.13 0.79
C THR A 391 6.29 -4.24 0.84
N ALA A 392 5.60 -3.28 1.45
CA ALA A 392 4.13 -3.20 1.50
C ALA A 392 3.51 -3.16 0.10
N ILE A 393 4.01 -2.24 -0.73
CA ILE A 393 3.51 -2.01 -2.08
C ILE A 393 3.73 -3.25 -2.94
N PHE A 394 4.92 -3.85 -2.87
CA PHE A 394 5.25 -5.06 -3.61
C PHE A 394 4.30 -6.22 -3.28
N PHE A 395 4.06 -6.50 -2.00
CA PHE A 395 3.14 -7.55 -1.59
C PHE A 395 1.67 -7.20 -1.88
N GLY A 396 1.28 -5.93 -1.80
CA GLY A 396 -0.05 -5.46 -2.19
C GLY A 396 -0.35 -5.75 -3.67
N ILE A 397 0.60 -5.48 -4.57
CA ILE A 397 0.47 -5.77 -6.00
C ILE A 397 0.31 -7.28 -6.22
N ILE A 398 1.15 -8.11 -5.59
CA ILE A 398 1.07 -9.58 -5.70
C ILE A 398 -0.30 -10.07 -5.25
N ALA A 399 -0.84 -9.53 -4.17
CA ALA A 399 -2.09 -10.00 -3.62
C ALA A 399 -3.30 -9.60 -4.48
N ILE A 400 -3.30 -8.41 -5.08
CA ILE A 400 -4.31 -8.01 -6.09
C ILE A 400 -4.28 -8.97 -7.28
N PHE A 401 -3.09 -9.31 -7.76
CA PHE A 401 -2.93 -10.25 -8.88
C PHE A 401 -3.50 -11.62 -8.51
N LEU A 402 -3.16 -12.17 -7.35
CA LEU A 402 -3.69 -13.46 -6.87
C LEU A 402 -5.22 -13.43 -6.69
N LEU A 403 -5.79 -12.33 -6.20
CA LEU A 403 -7.22 -12.18 -6.01
C LEU A 403 -7.99 -12.21 -7.35
N TYR A 404 -7.46 -11.53 -8.37
CA TYR A 404 -8.01 -11.58 -9.73
C TYR A 404 -8.09 -13.02 -10.27
N PHE A 405 -6.99 -13.79 -10.19
CA PHE A 405 -6.99 -15.19 -10.62
C PHE A 405 -7.91 -16.07 -9.76
N GLY A 406 -7.98 -15.82 -8.46
CA GLY A 406 -8.86 -16.55 -7.53
C GLY A 406 -10.33 -16.43 -7.92
N ILE A 407 -10.79 -15.20 -8.16
CA ILE A 407 -12.17 -14.92 -8.59
C ILE A 407 -12.45 -15.60 -9.92
N ASP A 408 -11.53 -15.52 -10.88
CA ASP A 408 -11.65 -16.16 -12.18
C ASP A 408 -11.89 -17.69 -12.05
N TYR A 409 -11.13 -18.37 -11.19
CA TYR A 409 -11.32 -19.81 -10.93
C TYR A 409 -12.64 -20.15 -10.22
N ILE A 410 -13.07 -19.34 -9.23
CA ILE A 410 -14.37 -19.52 -8.56
C ILE A 410 -15.49 -19.44 -9.59
N VAL A 411 -15.43 -18.42 -10.43
CA VAL A 411 -16.41 -18.18 -11.49
C VAL A 411 -16.46 -19.34 -12.48
N LYS A 412 -15.32 -19.81 -12.96
CA LYS A 412 -15.24 -20.96 -13.88
C LYS A 412 -15.81 -22.23 -13.26
N SER A 413 -15.52 -22.49 -12.00
CA SER A 413 -16.09 -23.63 -11.27
C SER A 413 -17.62 -23.54 -11.16
N GLY A 414 -18.16 -22.34 -10.92
CA GLY A 414 -19.60 -22.09 -10.88
C GLY A 414 -20.28 -22.25 -12.25
N LEU A 415 -19.61 -21.85 -13.34
CA LEU A 415 -20.09 -22.04 -14.70
C LEU A 415 -20.12 -23.51 -15.10
N MET A 416 -19.09 -24.28 -14.72
CA MET A 416 -19.07 -25.73 -14.91
C MET A 416 -20.26 -26.40 -14.22
N LEU A 417 -20.54 -26.05 -12.95
CA LEU A 417 -21.71 -26.56 -12.24
C LEU A 417 -23.03 -26.15 -12.90
N LYS A 418 -23.14 -24.91 -13.39
CA LYS A 418 -24.32 -24.44 -14.12
C LYS A 418 -24.53 -25.27 -15.39
N LYS A 419 -23.48 -25.55 -16.15
CA LYS A 419 -23.59 -26.36 -17.37
C LYS A 419 -23.96 -27.80 -17.07
N LEU A 420 -23.34 -28.38 -16.04
CA LEU A 420 -23.75 -29.67 -15.55
C LEU A 420 -25.23 -29.65 -15.19
N SER A 421 -25.75 -28.63 -14.51
CA SER A 421 -27.15 -28.59 -14.09
C SER A 421 -28.22 -28.64 -15.20
N TYR A 422 -27.82 -28.47 -16.46
CA TYR A 422 -28.71 -28.64 -17.62
C TYR A 422 -28.80 -30.07 -18.14
N LEU A 423 -27.93 -30.98 -17.69
CA LEU A 423 -28.02 -32.40 -18.04
C LEU A 423 -29.03 -33.11 -17.15
N SER A 424 -29.91 -33.91 -17.78
CA SER A 424 -30.77 -34.86 -17.08
C SER A 424 -29.91 -35.92 -16.37
N ASP A 425 -30.46 -36.60 -15.36
CA ASP A 425 -29.72 -37.64 -14.64
C ASP A 425 -29.33 -38.81 -15.56
N ALA A 426 -30.21 -39.18 -16.50
CA ALA A 426 -29.91 -40.20 -17.50
C ALA A 426 -28.77 -39.76 -18.45
N SER A 427 -28.83 -38.52 -18.94
CA SER A 427 -27.79 -37.96 -19.83
C SER A 427 -26.45 -37.84 -19.11
N TYR A 428 -26.46 -37.40 -17.85
CA TYR A 428 -25.26 -37.29 -17.03
C TYR A 428 -24.64 -38.67 -16.78
N ALA A 429 -25.42 -39.65 -16.32
CA ALA A 429 -24.92 -41.00 -16.04
C ALA A 429 -24.38 -41.70 -17.29
N GLN A 430 -25.01 -41.48 -18.45
CA GLN A 430 -24.52 -41.99 -19.72
C GLN A 430 -23.20 -41.35 -20.12
N MET A 431 -23.11 -40.01 -20.10
CA MET A 431 -21.88 -39.27 -20.40
C MET A 431 -20.74 -39.70 -19.46
N GLU A 432 -21.04 -39.87 -18.18
CA GLU A 432 -20.08 -40.31 -17.16
C GLU A 432 -19.51 -41.70 -17.48
N LYS A 433 -20.40 -42.67 -17.74
CA LYS A 433 -20.00 -44.03 -18.14
C LYS A 433 -19.16 -44.03 -19.42
N GLU A 434 -19.50 -43.17 -20.37
CA GLU A 434 -18.75 -43.06 -21.62
C GLU A 434 -17.37 -42.44 -21.40
N LEU A 435 -17.22 -41.45 -20.52
CA LEU A 435 -15.93 -40.83 -20.18
C LEU A 435 -14.93 -41.81 -19.53
N GLU A 436 -15.44 -42.80 -18.79
CA GLU A 436 -14.62 -43.85 -18.16
C GLU A 436 -14.26 -45.01 -19.11
N ALA A 437 -14.82 -45.03 -20.33
CA ALA A 437 -14.56 -46.10 -21.29
C ALA A 437 -13.13 -46.04 -21.84
N LEU A 438 -12.51 -47.21 -22.05
CA LEU A 438 -11.13 -47.35 -22.56
C LEU A 438 -10.91 -46.73 -23.95
N GLY A 439 -11.98 -46.49 -24.71
CA GLY A 439 -11.93 -45.96 -26.09
C GLY A 439 -12.12 -44.44 -26.21
N VAL A 440 -12.22 -43.70 -25.10
CA VAL A 440 -12.42 -42.24 -25.14
C VAL A 440 -11.22 -41.55 -25.79
N ARG A 441 -11.48 -40.74 -26.82
CA ARG A 441 -10.44 -39.94 -27.46
C ARG A 441 -10.23 -38.66 -26.68
N LYS A 442 -8.99 -38.44 -26.25
CA LYS A 442 -8.55 -37.26 -25.52
C LYS A 442 -7.69 -36.37 -26.41
N TYR A 443 -8.02 -35.09 -26.45
CA TYR A 443 -7.31 -34.06 -27.19
C TYR A 443 -6.74 -33.00 -26.22
N PRO A 444 -5.85 -32.11 -26.69
CA PRO A 444 -5.40 -30.95 -25.92
C PRO A 444 -6.57 -30.08 -25.43
N GLN A 445 -6.27 -29.14 -24.54
CA GLN A 445 -7.28 -28.26 -23.93
C GLN A 445 -8.38 -29.00 -23.14
N ASN A 446 -8.08 -30.22 -22.67
CA ASN A 446 -9.02 -31.09 -21.95
C ASN A 446 -10.34 -31.33 -22.71
N LEU A 447 -10.23 -31.48 -24.03
CA LEU A 447 -11.33 -31.92 -24.89
C LEU A 447 -11.37 -33.45 -24.91
N TYR A 448 -12.56 -34.00 -24.66
CA TYR A 448 -12.86 -35.42 -24.70
C TYR A 448 -14.01 -35.64 -25.68
N LEU A 449 -13.81 -36.57 -26.62
CA LEU A 449 -14.84 -37.01 -27.54
C LEU A 449 -15.27 -38.41 -27.11
N THR A 450 -16.50 -38.51 -26.60
CA THR A 450 -17.10 -39.78 -26.17
C THR A 450 -17.97 -40.37 -27.29
N GLU A 451 -18.75 -41.41 -26.97
CA GLU A 451 -19.61 -42.02 -27.96
C GLU A 451 -20.71 -41.05 -28.43
N ASN A 452 -21.37 -40.39 -27.48
CA ASN A 452 -22.50 -39.50 -27.75
C ASN A 452 -22.25 -38.04 -27.39
N TYR A 453 -21.15 -37.71 -26.67
CA TYR A 453 -20.93 -36.38 -26.13
C TYR A 453 -19.58 -35.77 -26.53
N ILE A 454 -19.58 -34.44 -26.62
CA ILE A 454 -18.39 -33.59 -26.54
C ILE A 454 -18.30 -33.07 -25.11
N VAL A 455 -17.18 -33.37 -24.45
CA VAL A 455 -16.88 -32.92 -23.10
C VAL A 455 -15.62 -32.08 -23.12
N LEU A 456 -15.78 -30.77 -22.99
CA LEU A 456 -14.67 -29.83 -22.77
C LEU A 456 -14.61 -29.54 -21.28
N LEU A 457 -13.47 -29.83 -20.65
CA LEU A 457 -13.21 -29.44 -19.27
C LEU A 457 -12.27 -28.24 -19.22
N HIS A 458 -12.27 -27.54 -18.10
CA HIS A 458 -11.37 -26.40 -17.93
C HIS A 458 -9.92 -26.83 -18.14
N SER A 459 -9.20 -26.08 -18.97
CA SER A 459 -7.79 -26.31 -19.30
C SER A 459 -7.02 -25.00 -19.27
N PHE A 460 -5.82 -25.07 -18.70
CA PHE A 460 -4.85 -23.99 -18.75
C PHE A 460 -4.05 -24.14 -20.05
N SER A 461 -4.38 -23.34 -21.06
CA SER A 461 -3.64 -23.30 -22.32
C SER A 461 -3.16 -21.88 -22.55
N ALA A 462 -1.84 -21.71 -22.69
CA ALA A 462 -1.23 -20.43 -23.06
C ALA A 462 -1.63 -19.95 -24.46
N TYR A 463 -2.32 -20.81 -25.22
CA TYR A 463 -2.75 -20.59 -26.60
C TYR A 463 -4.27 -20.37 -26.71
N LYS A 464 -4.99 -20.25 -25.57
CA LYS A 464 -6.41 -19.89 -25.59
C LYS A 464 -6.60 -18.40 -25.89
N ASP A 465 -7.58 -18.10 -26.73
CA ASP A 465 -7.91 -16.72 -27.09
C ASP A 465 -8.74 -16.09 -25.97
N ASN A 466 -8.09 -15.27 -25.13
CA ASN A 466 -8.74 -14.56 -24.03
C ASN A 466 -9.70 -13.45 -24.52
N SER A 467 -9.78 -13.16 -25.83
CA SER A 467 -10.54 -12.04 -26.38
C SER A 467 -12.00 -12.35 -26.77
N LYS A 468 -12.35 -13.63 -26.92
CA LYS A 468 -13.72 -14.06 -27.28
C LYS A 468 -14.36 -14.84 -26.13
N LYS A 469 -15.70 -14.80 -26.06
CA LYS A 469 -16.55 -15.51 -25.08
C LYS A 469 -16.26 -17.02 -25.09
N GLU A 470 -15.17 -17.48 -24.48
CA GLU A 470 -14.82 -18.89 -24.45
C GLU A 470 -15.50 -19.57 -23.25
N ASN A 471 -16.32 -20.56 -23.59
CA ASN A 471 -16.96 -21.42 -22.61
C ASN A 471 -15.93 -22.43 -22.08
N ASP A 472 -15.32 -22.13 -20.93
CA ASP A 472 -14.29 -22.96 -20.28
C ASP A 472 -14.68 -24.40 -19.92
N SER A 473 -15.96 -24.75 -20.07
CA SER A 473 -16.41 -26.12 -20.01
C SER A 473 -17.61 -26.30 -20.95
N LEU A 474 -17.78 -27.46 -21.55
CA LEU A 474 -18.90 -27.78 -22.43
C LEU A 474 -19.26 -29.25 -22.19
N PHE A 475 -20.55 -29.53 -22.07
CA PHE A 475 -21.07 -30.89 -21.97
C PHE A 475 -22.26 -30.96 -22.90
N ILE A 476 -22.11 -31.60 -24.05
CA ILE A 476 -23.16 -31.59 -25.07
C ILE A 476 -23.21 -32.87 -25.88
N ASN A 477 -24.42 -33.29 -26.24
CA ASN A 477 -24.62 -34.39 -27.17
C ASN A 477 -24.31 -33.94 -28.61
N TYR A 478 -23.68 -34.78 -29.43
CA TYR A 478 -23.38 -34.42 -30.83
C TYR A 478 -24.61 -33.92 -31.59
N HIS A 479 -25.79 -34.53 -31.37
CA HIS A 479 -27.04 -34.18 -32.06
C HIS A 479 -27.58 -32.80 -31.70
N ASP A 480 -27.17 -32.24 -30.56
CA ASP A 480 -27.57 -30.89 -30.16
C ASP A 480 -26.74 -29.82 -30.87
N ILE A 481 -25.71 -30.17 -31.64
CA ILE A 481 -24.89 -29.18 -32.35
C ILE A 481 -25.57 -28.84 -33.67
N THR A 482 -25.85 -27.56 -33.89
CA THR A 482 -26.54 -27.09 -35.10
C THR A 482 -25.59 -26.58 -36.18
N TRP A 483 -24.44 -26.04 -35.79
CA TRP A 483 -23.44 -25.47 -36.70
C TRP A 483 -22.03 -25.68 -36.17
N MET A 484 -21.08 -25.98 -37.06
CA MET A 484 -19.66 -26.10 -36.76
C MET A 484 -18.84 -25.48 -37.87
N TYR A 485 -17.79 -24.75 -37.49
CA TYR A 485 -16.93 -24.07 -38.45
C TYR A 485 -15.50 -23.94 -37.94
N PRO A 486 -14.51 -23.85 -38.85
CA PRO A 486 -13.13 -23.57 -38.48
C PRO A 486 -13.01 -22.15 -37.93
N SER A 487 -12.27 -21.99 -36.85
CA SER A 487 -11.99 -20.70 -36.21
C SER A 487 -10.50 -20.43 -36.23
N ASN A 488 -10.11 -19.33 -36.88
CA ASN A 488 -8.71 -18.92 -37.01
C ASN A 488 -8.48 -17.63 -36.22
N MET A 489 -7.45 -17.63 -35.38
CA MET A 489 -6.94 -16.44 -34.71
C MET A 489 -5.82 -15.85 -35.54
N THR A 490 -5.94 -14.56 -35.88
CA THR A 490 -4.93 -13.84 -36.64
C THR A 490 -4.25 -12.79 -35.76
N GLN A 491 -2.92 -12.73 -35.82
CA GLN A 491 -2.12 -11.70 -35.18
C GLN A 491 -1.15 -11.14 -36.21
N TYR A 492 -1.11 -9.81 -36.34
CA TYR A 492 -0.30 -9.12 -37.36
C TYR A 492 -0.52 -9.65 -38.78
N GLY A 493 -1.77 -9.98 -39.14
CA GLY A 493 -2.13 -10.50 -40.46
C GLY A 493 -1.76 -11.96 -40.73
N LYS A 494 -1.17 -12.68 -39.76
CA LYS A 494 -0.87 -14.12 -39.87
C LYS A 494 -1.77 -14.93 -38.96
N THR A 495 -2.28 -16.06 -39.45
CA THR A 495 -2.99 -17.03 -38.60
C THR A 495 -2.02 -17.65 -37.62
N VAL A 496 -2.16 -17.31 -36.34
CA VAL A 496 -1.34 -17.85 -35.25
C VAL A 496 -1.93 -19.14 -34.74
N ASN A 497 -3.27 -19.20 -34.58
CA ASN A 497 -3.97 -20.40 -34.14
C ASN A 497 -5.11 -20.76 -35.09
N SER A 498 -5.35 -22.05 -35.24
CA SER A 498 -6.53 -22.62 -35.90
C SER A 498 -7.28 -23.51 -34.94
N GLY A 499 -8.57 -23.66 -35.15
CA GLY A 499 -9.45 -24.30 -34.20
C GLY A 499 -10.81 -24.64 -34.77
N ILE A 500 -11.68 -25.10 -33.89
CA ILE A 500 -13.05 -25.51 -34.21
C ILE A 500 -14.00 -24.80 -33.27
N THR A 501 -15.00 -24.16 -33.84
CA THR A 501 -16.12 -23.60 -33.08
C THR A 501 -17.39 -24.37 -33.39
N VAL A 502 -18.15 -24.68 -32.34
CA VAL A 502 -19.48 -25.32 -32.41
C VAL A 502 -20.55 -24.37 -31.89
N TYR A 503 -21.76 -24.46 -32.42
CA TYR A 503 -22.85 -23.57 -32.11
C TYR A 503 -24.19 -24.31 -31.95
N ASN A 504 -24.96 -23.88 -30.94
CA ASN A 504 -26.40 -24.10 -30.81
C ASN A 504 -27.01 -22.81 -30.27
N LYS A 505 -28.26 -22.55 -30.63
CA LYS A 505 -29.09 -21.47 -30.09
C LYS A 505 -29.09 -21.39 -28.56
N THR A 506 -28.96 -22.52 -27.89
CA THR A 506 -29.01 -22.65 -26.42
C THR A 506 -27.76 -22.14 -25.71
N PHE A 507 -26.56 -22.44 -26.23
CA PHE A 507 -25.30 -22.12 -25.55
C PHE A 507 -24.40 -21.15 -26.35
N GLY A 508 -24.84 -20.75 -27.54
CA GLY A 508 -24.10 -19.87 -28.45
C GLY A 508 -22.91 -20.57 -29.11
N ALA A 509 -21.98 -19.78 -29.63
CA ALA A 509 -20.75 -20.26 -30.25
C ALA A 509 -19.69 -20.57 -29.19
N VAL A 510 -19.05 -21.73 -29.30
CA VAL A 510 -18.00 -22.20 -28.39
C VAL A 510 -16.84 -22.77 -29.16
N SER A 511 -15.65 -22.20 -28.96
CA SER A 511 -14.39 -22.79 -29.40
C SER A 511 -14.11 -24.03 -28.55
N ILE A 512 -14.11 -25.20 -29.18
CA ILE A 512 -13.82 -26.49 -28.51
C ILE A 512 -12.36 -26.90 -28.64
N LEU A 513 -11.63 -26.29 -29.57
CA LEU A 513 -10.21 -26.53 -29.80
C LEU A 513 -9.60 -25.30 -30.49
N SER A 514 -8.45 -24.83 -30.01
CA SER A 514 -7.67 -23.76 -30.64
C SER A 514 -6.18 -24.02 -30.44
N LEU A 515 -5.44 -24.36 -31.50
CA LEU A 515 -4.05 -24.78 -31.43
C LEU A 515 -3.16 -23.93 -32.35
N PRO A 516 -1.86 -23.77 -32.03
CA PRO A 516 -0.90 -23.11 -32.90
C PRO A 516 -0.87 -23.72 -34.29
N THR A 517 -0.74 -22.89 -35.32
CA THR A 517 -0.75 -23.30 -36.72
C THR A 517 0.54 -24.05 -37.08
N ASN A 518 0.48 -25.39 -37.07
CA ASN A 518 1.51 -26.28 -37.62
C ASN A 518 0.87 -27.58 -38.13
N ASP A 519 1.56 -28.33 -38.99
CA ASP A 519 1.00 -29.50 -39.68
C ASP A 519 0.44 -30.56 -38.73
N PHE A 520 1.12 -30.81 -37.60
CA PHE A 520 0.67 -31.76 -36.58
C PHE A 520 -0.66 -31.34 -35.95
N ASN A 521 -0.78 -30.07 -35.54
CA ASN A 521 -1.99 -29.52 -34.95
C ASN A 521 -3.13 -29.41 -35.96
N GLN A 522 -2.84 -29.08 -37.23
CA GLN A 522 -3.85 -29.04 -38.29
C GLN A 522 -4.42 -30.44 -38.57
N ASN A 523 -3.58 -31.47 -38.60
CA ASN A 523 -4.05 -32.85 -38.73
C ASN A 523 -4.98 -33.24 -37.58
N MET A 524 -4.64 -32.85 -36.35
CA MET A 524 -5.47 -33.09 -35.17
C MET A 524 -6.80 -32.34 -35.22
N ILE A 525 -6.78 -31.06 -35.64
CA ILE A 525 -7.99 -30.27 -35.86
C ILE A 525 -8.89 -30.93 -36.91
N ASN A 526 -8.32 -31.34 -38.04
CA ASN A 526 -9.06 -32.04 -39.10
C ASN A 526 -9.63 -33.37 -38.62
N GLU A 527 -8.89 -34.12 -37.80
CA GLU A 527 -9.39 -35.36 -37.19
C GLU A 527 -10.62 -35.10 -36.31
N VAL A 528 -10.53 -34.14 -35.39
CA VAL A 528 -11.64 -33.76 -34.49
C VAL A 528 -12.85 -33.29 -35.30
N TYR A 529 -12.63 -32.44 -36.30
CA TYR A 529 -13.69 -31.93 -37.18
C TYR A 529 -14.43 -33.08 -37.89
N ASN A 530 -13.67 -34.03 -38.44
CA ASN A 530 -14.22 -35.19 -39.13
C ASN A 530 -15.01 -36.10 -38.18
N ILE A 531 -14.50 -36.39 -36.99
CA ILE A 531 -15.21 -37.22 -35.99
C ILE A 531 -16.56 -36.60 -35.63
N ILE A 532 -16.60 -35.30 -35.34
CA ILE A 532 -17.85 -34.61 -34.98
C ILE A 532 -18.84 -34.66 -36.15
N SER A 533 -18.37 -34.40 -37.38
CA SER A 533 -19.23 -34.42 -38.57
C SER A 533 -19.81 -35.82 -38.87
N GLN A 534 -19.07 -36.89 -38.58
CA GLN A 534 -19.54 -38.26 -38.75
C GLN A 534 -20.59 -38.64 -37.70
N LYS A 535 -20.43 -38.16 -36.46
CA LYS A 535 -21.37 -38.44 -35.36
C LYS A 535 -22.64 -37.60 -35.43
N ASN A 536 -22.60 -36.44 -36.08
CA ASN A 536 -23.78 -35.64 -36.37
C ASN A 536 -23.87 -35.26 -37.86
N PRO A 537 -24.52 -36.10 -38.70
CA PRO A 537 -24.70 -35.82 -40.12
C PRO A 537 -25.56 -34.59 -40.45
N ASN A 538 -26.35 -34.10 -39.48
CA ASN A 538 -27.27 -32.99 -39.69
C ASN A 538 -26.64 -31.62 -39.38
N ILE A 539 -25.38 -31.59 -38.94
CA ILE A 539 -24.69 -30.35 -38.59
C ILE A 539 -24.40 -29.51 -39.83
N LEU A 540 -24.62 -28.20 -39.74
CA LEU A 540 -24.17 -27.27 -40.77
C LEU A 540 -22.65 -27.10 -40.66
N LEU A 541 -21.93 -27.19 -41.79
CA LEU A 541 -20.46 -27.15 -41.83
C LEU A 541 -19.96 -25.89 -42.54
N GLY A 542 -18.98 -25.22 -41.93
CA GLY A 542 -18.26 -24.09 -42.51
C GLY A 542 -18.87 -22.71 -42.19
N TYR A 543 -18.02 -21.69 -42.20
CA TYR A 543 -18.43 -20.30 -41.92
C TYR A 543 -18.84 -19.59 -43.20
N ASN A 544 -20.14 -19.54 -43.50
CA ASN A 544 -20.69 -18.88 -44.68
C ASN A 544 -22.06 -18.24 -44.40
N ASP A 545 -22.45 -17.28 -45.24
CA ASP A 545 -23.68 -16.50 -45.10
C ASP A 545 -24.94 -17.36 -45.17
N GLU A 546 -24.92 -18.46 -45.93
CA GLU A 546 -26.06 -19.37 -46.04
C GLU A 546 -26.34 -20.09 -44.71
N ASN A 547 -25.29 -20.60 -44.08
CA ASN A 547 -25.37 -21.25 -42.78
C ASN A 547 -25.81 -20.26 -41.70
N GLN A 548 -25.25 -19.03 -41.70
CA GLN A 548 -25.64 -17.96 -40.77
C GLN A 548 -27.13 -17.62 -40.88
N LYS A 549 -27.65 -17.48 -42.10
CA LYS A 549 -29.08 -17.26 -42.35
C LYS A 549 -29.96 -18.41 -41.88
N ARG A 550 -29.54 -19.66 -42.07
CA ARG A 550 -30.31 -20.85 -41.65
C ARG A 550 -30.46 -20.97 -40.14
N ILE A 551 -29.46 -20.56 -39.38
CA ILE A 551 -29.47 -20.60 -37.91
C ILE A 551 -30.04 -19.34 -37.27
N GLY A 552 -30.17 -18.24 -38.03
CA GLY A 552 -30.61 -16.94 -37.54
C GLY A 552 -29.54 -16.26 -36.67
N ALA A 553 -28.27 -16.40 -37.05
CA ALA A 553 -27.11 -15.82 -36.35
C ALA A 553 -26.50 -14.63 -37.09
#